data_AF-A0A968WZA2-F1
#
_entry.id   AF-A0A968WZA2-F1
#
_cell.length_a   1.000
_cell.length_b   1.000
_cell.length_c   1.000
_cell.angle_alpha   90.00
_cell.angle_beta   90.00
_cell.angle_gamma   90.00
#
_symmetry.space_group_name_H-M   'P 1'
#
loop_
_entity.id
_entity.type
_entity.pdbx_description
1 polymer ?
#
loop_
_entity_poly.entity_id
_entity_poly.type
_entity_poly.pdbx_seq_one_letter_code
_entity_poly.pdbx_strand_id
1 'polypeptide(L)'
;MPEKESADALASRAASLAYSESYAVVTEYLDRIQATPAERAASVEQSAERKMYYLSSKRKVIREDIDAMREWANAQSPETTDQATGKALAAATQSGKKLEFSEAVALATHYHDAAGNDEVLVSFLSAAGYTDKEQARSLVEKIADPEKREKLLEKWK
;
A
#
# COMPACT_ATOMS: atom_id res chain seq x y z
N MET A 1 22.68 16.13 -7.60
CA MET A 1 21.29 15.88 -7.15
C MET A 1 21.32 14.54 -6.43
N PRO A 2 20.96 14.48 -5.15
CA PRO A 2 21.16 13.25 -4.38
C PRO A 2 20.16 12.19 -4.84
N GLU A 3 20.59 10.94 -4.92
CA GLU A 3 19.90 9.78 -5.51
C GLU A 3 18.42 9.62 -5.12
N LYS A 4 18.04 10.12 -3.94
CA LYS A 4 16.64 10.15 -3.46
C LYS A 4 15.71 10.99 -4.34
N GLU A 5 16.15 12.15 -4.81
CA GLU A 5 15.35 13.00 -5.72
C GLU A 5 15.13 12.32 -7.08
N SER A 6 16.07 11.46 -7.50
CA SER A 6 15.93 10.64 -8.70
C SER A 6 14.89 9.53 -8.49
N ALA A 7 14.99 8.79 -7.38
CA ALA A 7 14.06 7.71 -7.06
C ALA A 7 12.60 8.21 -6.94
N ASP A 8 12.38 9.36 -6.30
CA ASP A 8 11.04 9.94 -6.15
C ASP A 8 10.44 10.38 -7.51
N ALA A 9 11.26 10.93 -8.41
CA ALA A 9 10.82 11.30 -9.75
C ALA A 9 10.47 10.08 -10.61
N LEU A 10 11.28 9.02 -10.52
CA LEU A 10 11.03 7.74 -11.19
C LEU A 10 9.76 7.06 -10.66
N ALA A 11 9.60 6.99 -9.34
CA ALA A 11 8.42 6.44 -8.70
C ALA A 11 7.15 7.23 -9.07
N SER A 12 7.25 8.56 -9.15
CA SER A 12 6.14 9.40 -9.62
C SER A 12 5.74 9.08 -11.06
N ARG A 13 6.71 8.81 -11.93
CA ARG A 13 6.46 8.41 -13.32
C ARG A 13 5.84 7.02 -13.41
N ALA A 14 6.38 6.05 -12.67
CA ALA A 14 5.86 4.69 -12.56
C ALA A 14 4.40 4.71 -12.07
N ALA A 15 4.11 5.48 -11.01
CA ALA A 15 2.77 5.60 -10.47
C ALA A 15 1.79 6.23 -11.46
N SER A 16 2.26 7.19 -12.27
CA SER A 16 1.46 7.75 -13.37
C SER A 16 1.10 6.69 -14.42
N LEU A 17 2.05 5.83 -14.80
CA LEU A 17 1.81 4.73 -15.73
C LEU A 17 0.84 3.71 -15.13
N ALA A 18 1.02 3.32 -13.87
CA ALA A 18 0.11 2.42 -13.18
C ALA A 18 -1.32 2.97 -13.18
N TYR A 19 -1.48 4.26 -12.84
CA TYR A 19 -2.77 4.96 -12.78
C TYR A 19 -3.54 4.89 -14.10
N SER A 20 -2.89 5.23 -15.23
CA SER A 20 -3.54 5.28 -16.54
C SER A 20 -3.59 3.95 -17.28
N GLU A 21 -2.66 3.03 -16.98
CA GLU A 21 -2.44 1.82 -17.76
C GLU A 21 -2.47 0.57 -16.85
N SER A 22 -1.39 -0.21 -16.82
CA SER A 22 -1.29 -1.50 -16.13
C SER A 22 0.05 -1.63 -15.40
N TYR A 23 0.14 -2.59 -14.47
CA TYR A 23 1.39 -2.91 -13.78
C TYR A 23 2.48 -3.46 -14.72
N ALA A 24 2.10 -4.13 -15.81
CA ALA A 24 3.06 -4.61 -16.82
C ALA A 24 3.84 -3.45 -17.46
N VAL A 25 3.16 -2.34 -17.78
CA VAL A 25 3.79 -1.14 -18.34
C VAL A 25 4.77 -0.51 -17.34
N VAL A 26 4.47 -0.57 -16.04
CA VAL A 26 5.40 -0.13 -15.00
C VAL A 26 6.65 -1.01 -14.98
N THR A 27 6.48 -2.34 -15.04
CA THR A 27 7.59 -3.29 -15.11
C THR A 27 8.50 -3.00 -16.31
N GLU A 28 7.92 -2.88 -17.51
CA GLU A 28 8.69 -2.55 -18.72
C GLU A 28 9.45 -1.23 -18.60
N TYR A 29 8.83 -0.22 -17.98
CA TYR A 29 9.49 1.06 -17.71
C TYR A 29 10.69 0.91 -16.79
N LEU A 30 10.53 0.21 -15.66
CA LEU A 30 11.59 -0.02 -14.67
C LEU A 30 12.73 -0.87 -15.24
N ASP A 31 12.42 -1.86 -16.06
CA ASP A 31 13.41 -2.69 -16.76
C ASP A 31 14.23 -1.87 -17.76
N ARG A 32 13.55 -1.02 -18.55
CA ARG A 32 14.20 -0.19 -19.56
C ARG A 32 15.19 0.81 -18.97
N ILE A 33 14.89 1.39 -17.82
CA ILE A 33 15.79 2.32 -17.13
C ILE A 33 16.80 1.61 -16.24
N GLN A 34 16.76 0.27 -16.18
CA GLN A 34 17.59 -0.55 -15.29
C GLN A 34 17.46 -0.11 -13.83
N ALA A 35 16.23 0.10 -13.37
CA ALA A 35 15.94 0.59 -12.03
C ALA A 35 16.60 -0.30 -10.97
N THR A 36 17.30 0.34 -10.04
CA THR A 36 17.89 -0.30 -8.86
C THR A 36 16.81 -0.88 -7.96
N PRO A 37 17.14 -1.82 -7.05
CA PRO A 37 16.18 -2.36 -6.10
C PRO A 37 15.46 -1.29 -5.28
N ALA A 38 16.18 -0.25 -4.84
CA ALA A 38 15.59 0.87 -4.09
C ALA A 38 14.59 1.68 -4.93
N GLU A 39 14.89 1.93 -6.21
CA GLU A 39 13.98 2.63 -7.12
C GLU A 39 12.76 1.78 -7.45
N ARG A 40 12.91 0.46 -7.56
CA ARG A 40 11.78 -0.47 -7.73
C ARG A 40 10.89 -0.47 -6.50
N ALA A 41 11.44 -0.59 -5.30
CA ALA A 41 10.71 -0.51 -4.05
C ALA A 41 9.88 0.78 -3.95
N ALA A 42 10.50 1.95 -4.19
CA ALA A 42 9.80 3.23 -4.20
C ALA A 42 8.69 3.29 -5.26
N SER A 43 8.96 2.75 -6.45
CA SER A 43 8.00 2.70 -7.56
C SER A 43 6.82 1.77 -7.28
N VAL A 44 7.05 0.63 -6.63
CA VAL A 44 6.01 -0.33 -6.21
C VAL A 44 5.05 0.34 -5.26
N GLU A 45 5.56 0.97 -4.21
CA GLU A 45 4.72 1.63 -3.20
C GLU A 45 3.84 2.72 -3.82
N GLN A 46 4.42 3.65 -4.57
CA GLN A 46 3.67 4.75 -5.17
C GLN A 46 2.67 4.24 -6.23
N SER A 47 3.04 3.23 -7.01
CA SER A 47 2.17 2.66 -8.05
C SER A 47 0.99 1.90 -7.45
N ALA A 48 1.23 1.11 -6.41
CA ALA A 48 0.19 0.38 -5.69
C ALA A 48 -0.85 1.33 -5.09
N GLU A 49 -0.37 2.34 -4.35
CA GLU A 49 -1.21 3.36 -3.72
C GLU A 49 -2.04 4.12 -4.76
N ARG A 50 -1.38 4.64 -5.80
CA ARG A 50 -2.02 5.48 -6.81
C ARG A 50 -3.00 4.69 -7.68
N LYS A 51 -2.72 3.41 -7.97
CA LYS A 51 -3.66 2.54 -8.69
C LYS A 51 -4.90 2.24 -7.85
N MET A 52 -4.74 1.93 -6.56
CA MET A 52 -5.90 1.68 -5.70
C MET A 52 -6.77 2.92 -5.50
N TYR A 53 -6.15 4.10 -5.37
CA TYR A 53 -6.86 5.36 -5.37
C TYR A 53 -7.66 5.58 -6.67
N TYR A 54 -7.07 5.27 -7.83
CA TYR A 54 -7.79 5.33 -9.11
C TYR A 54 -8.98 4.38 -9.16
N LEU A 55 -8.74 3.10 -8.84
CA LEU A 55 -9.76 2.07 -8.91
C LEU A 55 -10.93 2.42 -7.99
N SER A 56 -10.67 2.85 -6.75
CA SER A 56 -11.72 3.26 -5.79
C SER A 56 -12.56 4.44 -6.29
N SER A 57 -11.99 5.36 -7.07
CA SER A 57 -12.78 6.41 -7.72
C SER A 57 -13.73 5.86 -8.80
N LYS A 58 -13.34 4.79 -9.51
CA LYS A 58 -14.09 4.22 -10.64
C LYS A 58 -15.10 3.16 -10.22
N ARG A 59 -14.70 2.21 -9.38
CA ARG A 59 -15.51 1.07 -8.94
C ARG A 59 -15.10 0.62 -7.53
N LYS A 60 -15.87 -0.32 -6.97
CA LYS A 60 -15.47 -0.99 -5.74
C LYS A 60 -14.17 -1.77 -5.98
N VAL A 61 -13.19 -1.52 -5.11
CA VAL A 61 -11.97 -2.33 -5.03
C VAL A 61 -12.35 -3.64 -4.35
N ILE A 62 -11.96 -4.75 -4.97
CA ILE A 62 -12.22 -6.10 -4.47
C ILE A 62 -10.91 -6.77 -4.10
N ARG A 63 -11.00 -7.90 -3.39
CA ARG A 63 -9.82 -8.66 -2.94
C ARG A 63 -8.88 -8.98 -4.10
N GLU A 64 -9.44 -9.39 -5.24
CA GLU A 64 -8.71 -9.78 -6.45
C GLU A 64 -7.84 -8.63 -7.00
N ASP A 65 -8.25 -7.37 -6.80
CA ASP A 65 -7.42 -6.22 -7.18
C ASP A 65 -6.18 -6.10 -6.29
N ILE A 66 -6.36 -6.36 -4.99
CA ILE A 66 -5.28 -6.32 -4.01
C ILE A 66 -4.34 -7.51 -4.20
N ASP A 67 -4.88 -8.69 -4.47
CA ASP A 67 -4.10 -9.90 -4.75
C ASP A 67 -3.25 -9.71 -6.04
N ALA A 68 -3.83 -9.19 -7.12
CA ALA A 68 -3.09 -8.90 -8.35
C ALA A 68 -2.00 -7.83 -8.15
N MET A 69 -2.28 -6.79 -7.35
CA MET A 69 -1.29 -5.79 -6.97
C MET A 69 -0.17 -6.41 -6.13
N ARG A 70 -0.50 -7.26 -5.14
CA ARG A 70 0.47 -7.97 -4.29
C ARG A 70 1.37 -8.89 -5.09
N GLU A 71 0.81 -9.65 -6.02
CA GLU A 71 1.57 -10.52 -6.91
C GLU A 71 2.60 -9.72 -7.72
N TRP A 72 2.17 -8.60 -8.32
CA TRP A 72 3.07 -7.71 -9.04
C TRP A 72 4.13 -7.08 -8.12
N ALA A 73 3.71 -6.54 -6.96
CA ALA A 73 4.62 -5.93 -5.99
C ALA A 73 5.70 -6.93 -5.54
N ASN A 74 5.31 -8.19 -5.28
CA ASN A 74 6.22 -9.25 -4.87
C ASN A 74 7.22 -9.62 -5.98
N ALA A 75 6.81 -9.54 -7.25
CA ALA A 75 7.74 -9.75 -8.37
C ALA A 75 8.75 -8.60 -8.54
N GLN A 76 8.43 -7.39 -8.11
CA GLN A 76 9.28 -6.20 -8.25
C GLN A 76 10.17 -5.93 -7.02
N SER A 77 9.61 -6.12 -5.83
CA SER A 77 10.23 -5.84 -4.52
C SER A 77 9.49 -6.65 -3.43
N PRO A 78 9.87 -7.92 -3.21
CA PRO A 78 9.28 -8.75 -2.15
C PRO A 78 9.30 -8.07 -0.78
N GLU A 79 10.39 -7.36 -0.47
CA GLU A 79 10.63 -6.72 0.82
C GLU A 79 9.67 -5.56 1.13
N THR A 80 9.03 -4.96 0.12
CA THR A 80 8.06 -3.85 0.32
C THR A 80 6.61 -4.24 0.06
N THR A 81 6.34 -5.50 -0.29
CA THR A 81 4.99 -5.94 -0.71
C THR A 81 3.94 -5.73 0.38
N ASP A 82 4.25 -6.06 1.63
CA ASP A 82 3.31 -5.91 2.74
C ASP A 82 3.08 -4.44 3.12
N GLN A 83 4.14 -3.62 3.10
CA GLN A 83 4.04 -2.18 3.27
C GLN A 83 3.18 -1.54 2.16
N ALA A 84 3.45 -1.88 0.89
CA ALA A 84 2.67 -1.42 -0.25
C ALA A 84 1.20 -1.85 -0.14
N THR A 85 0.94 -3.07 0.35
CA THR A 85 -0.43 -3.56 0.59
C THR A 85 -1.17 -2.71 1.61
N GLY A 86 -0.55 -2.42 2.75
CA GLY A 86 -1.18 -1.60 3.78
C GLY A 86 -1.54 -0.21 3.26
N LYS A 87 -0.62 0.45 2.55
CA LYS A 87 -0.86 1.78 1.93
C LYS A 87 -1.95 1.72 0.86
N ALA A 88 -1.95 0.68 0.03
CA ALA A 88 -2.94 0.47 -1.02
C ALA A 88 -4.35 0.29 -0.45
N LEU A 89 -4.49 -0.49 0.64
CA LEU A 89 -5.77 -0.63 1.36
C LEU A 89 -6.24 0.70 1.95
N ALA A 90 -5.33 1.48 2.54
CA ALA A 90 -5.66 2.81 3.05
C ALA A 90 -6.16 3.72 1.92
N ALA A 91 -5.46 3.78 0.79
CA ALA A 91 -5.86 4.57 -0.37
C ALA A 91 -7.23 4.15 -0.95
N ALA A 92 -7.54 2.85 -0.93
CA ALA A 92 -8.84 2.34 -1.37
C ALA A 92 -10.01 2.84 -0.49
N THR A 93 -9.76 3.18 0.78
CA THR A 93 -10.78 3.73 1.70
C THR A 93 -10.99 5.25 1.57
N GLN A 94 -10.04 5.99 1.00
CA GLN A 94 -10.04 7.46 1.02
C GLN A 94 -10.99 8.10 0.00
N SER A 95 -11.18 7.50 -1.19
CA SER A 95 -11.91 8.14 -2.30
C SER A 95 -13.21 7.41 -2.61
N GLY A 96 -14.33 8.13 -2.59
CA GLY A 96 -15.64 7.61 -2.99
C GLY A 96 -16.22 6.50 -2.11
N LYS A 97 -15.56 6.16 -0.99
CA LYS A 97 -15.95 5.13 0.01
C LYS A 97 -16.42 3.81 -0.60
N LYS A 98 -15.81 3.36 -1.70
CA LYS A 98 -16.29 2.12 -2.34
C LYS A 98 -15.75 0.86 -1.67
N LEU A 99 -14.62 0.95 -0.98
CA LEU A 99 -14.18 -0.05 0.00
C LEU A 99 -14.42 0.52 1.39
N GLU A 100 -15.32 -0.11 2.15
CA GLU A 100 -15.61 0.33 3.51
C GLU A 100 -14.40 0.06 4.42
N PHE A 101 -14.24 0.88 5.46
CA PHE A 101 -13.10 0.73 6.38
C PHE A 101 -13.08 -0.66 7.03
N SER A 102 -14.24 -1.19 7.41
CA SER A 102 -14.37 -2.53 8.00
C SER A 102 -13.96 -3.64 7.02
N GLU A 103 -14.25 -3.49 5.73
CA GLU A 103 -13.80 -4.42 4.68
C GLU A 103 -12.28 -4.34 4.51
N ALA A 104 -11.72 -3.12 4.52
CA ALA A 104 -10.27 -2.92 4.47
C ALA A 104 -9.56 -3.49 5.70
N VAL A 105 -10.14 -3.38 6.90
CA VAL A 105 -9.63 -3.98 8.14
C VAL A 105 -9.61 -5.50 8.06
N ALA A 106 -10.68 -6.11 7.50
CA ALA A 106 -10.73 -7.55 7.29
C ALA A 106 -9.64 -8.02 6.33
N LEU A 107 -9.42 -7.31 5.21
CA LEU A 107 -8.34 -7.59 4.27
C LEU A 107 -6.96 -7.38 4.90
N ALA A 108 -6.74 -6.29 5.62
CA ALA A 108 -5.48 -6.00 6.31
C ALA A 108 -5.13 -7.09 7.33
N THR A 109 -6.13 -7.56 8.11
CA THR A 109 -5.96 -8.69 9.03
C THR A 109 -5.61 -9.96 8.28
N HIS A 110 -6.34 -10.28 7.20
CA HIS A 110 -6.07 -11.48 6.40
C HIS A 110 -4.63 -11.52 5.88
N TYR A 111 -4.12 -10.42 5.34
CA TYR A 111 -2.75 -10.37 4.81
C TYR A 111 -1.70 -10.32 5.92
N HIS A 112 -1.98 -9.69 7.07
CA HIS A 112 -1.12 -9.75 8.24
C HIS A 112 -0.94 -11.19 8.74
N ASP A 113 -2.04 -11.93 8.89
CA ASP A 113 -2.02 -13.33 9.34
C ASP A 113 -1.25 -14.22 8.36
N ALA A 114 -1.41 -13.97 7.04
CA ALA A 114 -0.71 -14.72 5.99
C ALA A 114 0.79 -14.40 5.91
N ALA A 115 1.18 -13.14 6.13
CA ALA A 115 2.56 -12.69 6.02
C ALA A 115 3.39 -12.97 7.29
N GLY A 116 2.73 -13.11 8.45
CA GLY A 116 3.40 -13.35 9.73
C GLY A 116 4.22 -12.17 10.23
N ASN A 117 3.93 -10.95 9.76
CA ASN A 117 4.61 -9.71 10.14
C ASN A 117 3.63 -8.52 10.24
N ASP A 118 4.04 -7.46 10.95
CA ASP A 118 3.18 -6.31 11.25
C ASP A 118 3.06 -5.28 10.10
N GLU A 119 3.81 -5.41 9.00
CA GLU A 119 4.00 -4.33 8.02
C GLU A 119 2.70 -3.92 7.31
N VAL A 120 1.82 -4.87 7.02
CA VAL A 120 0.49 -4.58 6.45
C VAL A 120 -0.32 -3.69 7.40
N LEU A 121 -0.43 -4.08 8.67
CA LEU A 121 -1.24 -3.35 9.66
C LEU A 121 -0.64 -1.98 9.94
N VAL A 122 0.68 -1.91 10.15
CA VAL A 122 1.40 -0.67 10.44
C VAL A 122 1.22 0.31 9.30
N SER A 123 1.42 -0.13 8.06
CA SER A 123 1.31 0.74 6.88
C SER A 123 -0.13 1.17 6.62
N PHE A 124 -1.10 0.27 6.78
CA PHE A 124 -2.53 0.59 6.66
C PHE A 124 -2.96 1.63 7.69
N LEU A 125 -2.70 1.38 8.98
CA LEU A 125 -3.10 2.27 10.07
C LEU A 125 -2.35 3.61 10.04
N SER A 126 -1.14 3.64 9.50
CA SER A 126 -0.38 4.89 9.30
C SER A 126 -0.95 5.75 8.18
N ALA A 127 -1.36 5.14 7.07
CA ALA A 127 -1.86 5.86 5.88
C ALA A 127 -3.38 6.11 5.88
N ALA A 128 -4.15 5.34 6.66
CA ALA A 128 -5.59 5.53 6.75
C ALA A 128 -5.94 6.90 7.36
N GLY A 129 -6.97 7.54 6.80
CA GLY A 129 -7.54 8.79 7.31
C GLY A 129 -8.37 8.55 8.57
N TYR A 130 -8.66 9.61 9.34
CA TYR A 130 -9.48 9.52 10.54
C TYR A 130 -10.89 8.99 10.20
N THR A 131 -11.22 7.83 10.75
CA THR A 131 -12.48 7.10 10.54
C THR A 131 -12.85 6.40 11.85
N ASP A 132 -13.48 5.22 11.81
CA ASP A 132 -13.80 4.37 12.96
C ASP A 132 -12.56 4.12 13.86
N LYS A 133 -12.44 4.93 14.90
CA LYS A 133 -11.31 4.91 15.85
C LYS A 133 -11.32 3.65 16.70
N GLU A 134 -12.48 3.12 17.03
CA GLU A 134 -12.58 1.93 17.89
C GLU A 134 -12.05 0.71 17.14
N GLN A 135 -12.48 0.53 15.89
CA GLN A 135 -11.97 -0.53 15.05
C GLN A 135 -10.49 -0.34 14.72
N ALA A 136 -10.03 0.90 14.48
CA ALA A 136 -8.62 1.17 14.28
C ALA A 136 -7.77 0.81 15.52
N ARG A 137 -8.20 1.17 16.74
CA ARG A 137 -7.51 0.78 17.98
C ARG A 137 -7.47 -0.73 18.18
N SER A 138 -8.59 -1.41 17.94
CA SER A 138 -8.63 -2.87 18.03
C SER A 138 -7.62 -3.53 17.07
N LEU A 139 -7.42 -2.94 15.90
CA LEU A 139 -6.39 -3.40 14.95
C LEU A 139 -4.97 -3.09 15.42
N VAL A 140 -4.75 -1.92 16.03
CA VAL A 140 -3.45 -1.53 16.61
C VAL A 140 -3.00 -2.52 17.70
N GLU A 141 -3.92 -3.01 18.54
CA GLU A 141 -3.61 -3.98 19.59
C GLU A 141 -3.07 -5.34 19.06
N LYS A 142 -3.31 -5.65 17.77
CA LYS A 142 -2.78 -6.86 17.15
C LYS A 142 -1.30 -6.76 16.75
N ILE A 143 -0.75 -5.54 16.70
CA ILE A 143 0.66 -5.31 16.34
C ILE A 143 1.55 -5.85 17.46
N ALA A 144 2.46 -6.74 17.10
CA ALA A 144 3.36 -7.40 18.04
C ALA A 144 4.46 -6.43 18.54
N ASP A 145 4.97 -5.58 17.66
CA ASP A 145 5.97 -4.57 17.99
C ASP A 145 5.39 -3.49 18.95
N PRO A 146 5.88 -3.39 20.19
CA PRO A 146 5.33 -2.47 21.18
C PRO A 146 5.57 -0.99 20.84
N GLU A 147 6.68 -0.64 20.18
CA GLU A 147 6.99 0.74 19.81
C GLU A 147 6.08 1.21 18.67
N LYS A 148 5.90 0.34 17.66
CA LYS A 148 4.96 0.62 16.55
C LYS A 148 3.52 0.72 17.08
N ARG A 149 3.13 -0.18 17.99
CA ARG A 149 1.80 -0.18 18.63
C ARG A 149 1.55 1.11 19.40
N GLU A 150 2.47 1.52 20.27
CA GLU A 150 2.32 2.74 21.08
C GLU A 150 2.16 3.98 20.19
N LYS A 151 3.04 4.15 19.19
CA LYS A 151 2.98 5.26 18.24
C LYS A 151 1.65 5.32 17.49
N LEU A 152 1.11 4.17 17.09
CA LEU A 152 -0.17 4.11 16.40
C LEU A 152 -1.35 4.34 17.36
N LEU A 153 -1.28 3.87 18.61
CA LEU A 153 -2.29 4.20 19.61
C LEU A 153 -2.39 5.71 19.80
N GLU A 154 -1.27 6.45 19.82
CA GLU A 154 -1.29 7.91 19.89
C GLU A 154 -2.01 8.57 18.73
N LYS A 155 -1.78 8.09 17.49
CA LYS A 155 -2.50 8.58 16.31
C LYS A 155 -4.01 8.37 16.44
N TRP A 156 -4.41 7.24 17.02
CA TRP A 156 -5.82 6.82 17.10
C TRP A 156 -6.48 7.15 18.45
N LYS A 157 -5.85 7.94 19.33
CA LYS A 157 -6.46 8.54 20.52
C LYS A 157 -7.62 9.49 20.16
#